data_AF-A0A510XQA1-F1
#
_entry.id   AF-A0A510XQA1-F1
#
_cell.length_a   1.000
_cell.length_b   1.000
_cell.length_c   1.000
_cell.angle_alpha   90.00
_cell.angle_beta   90.00
_cell.angle_gamma   90.00
#
_symmetry.space_group_name_H-M   'P 1'
#
loop_
_entity.id
_entity.type
_entity.pdbx_description
1 polymer ?
#
loop_
_entity_poly.entity_id
_entity_poly.type
_entity_poly.pdbx_seq_one_letter_code
_entity_poly.pdbx_strand_id
1 'polypeptide(L)'
;MDITKQKKHEIVKRINYEIEVITEKCCQQQIKSQLITPSWNFDLDSVIATTKHYESIMNQVISLQFDHAKSNSINTIVPDGIMNNLANILIILNIAAELFEQREQE
;
A
#
# COMPACT_ATOMS: atom_id res chain seq x y z
N MET A 1 -26.07 7.30 11.92
CA MET A 1 -25.13 6.90 10.87
C MET A 1 -23.81 6.61 11.54
N ASP A 2 -23.28 5.39 11.45
CA ASP A 2 -22.09 4.98 12.19
C ASP A 2 -20.86 5.66 11.59
N ILE A 3 -20.37 6.70 12.28
CA ILE A 3 -19.22 7.53 11.88
C ILE A 3 -18.00 6.67 11.55
N THR A 4 -17.91 5.48 12.14
CA THR A 4 -16.86 4.48 11.91
C THR A 4 -16.92 3.88 10.51
N LYS A 5 -18.11 3.56 9.99
CA LYS A 5 -18.26 2.97 8.65
C LYS A 5 -17.91 3.97 7.55
N GLN A 6 -18.27 5.24 7.73
CA GLN A 6 -17.95 6.30 6.77
C GLN A 6 -16.43 6.55 6.72
N LYS A 7 -15.76 6.60 7.87
CA LYS A 7 -14.29 6.74 7.95
C LYS A 7 -13.57 5.53 7.33
N LYS A 8 -14.01 4.30 7.62
CA LYS A 8 -13.46 3.08 7.00
C LYS A 8 -13.57 3.13 5.47
N HIS A 9 -14.73 3.52 4.96
CA HIS A 9 -14.95 3.62 3.52
C HIS A 9 -14.03 4.66 2.86
N GLU A 10 -13.84 5.81 3.51
CA GLU A 10 -12.95 6.86 3.00
C GLU A 10 -11.48 6.41 2.95
N ILE A 11 -11.02 5.69 3.97
CA ILE A 11 -9.67 5.10 4.00
C ILE A 11 -9.48 4.12 2.84
N VAL A 12 -10.40 3.17 2.67
CA VAL A 12 -10.32 2.18 1.58
C VAL A 12 -10.35 2.87 0.22
N LYS A 13 -11.19 3.90 0.05
CA LYS A 13 -11.25 4.69 -1.19
C LYS A 13 -9.92 5.39 -1.47
N ARG A 14 -9.26 5.95 -0.44
CA ARG A 14 -7.97 6.61 -0.60
C ARG A 14 -6.88 5.61 -0.98
N ILE A 15 -6.84 4.45 -0.33
CA ILE A 15 -5.88 3.39 -0.69
C ILE A 15 -6.11 2.93 -2.14
N ASN A 16 -7.36 2.72 -2.55
CA ASN A 16 -7.69 2.33 -3.93
C ASN A 16 -7.24 3.37 -4.97
N TYR A 17 -7.35 4.66 -4.65
CA TYR A 17 -6.83 5.71 -5.52
C TYR A 17 -5.30 5.60 -5.71
N GLU A 18 -4.55 5.38 -4.63
CA GLU A 18 -3.10 5.20 -4.73
C GLU A 18 -2.74 3.92 -5.53
N ILE A 19 -3.50 2.83 -5.36
CA ILE A 19 -3.36 1.59 -6.15
C ILE A 19 -3.60 1.84 -7.64
N GLU A 20 -4.65 2.57 -7.99
CA GLU A 20 -4.99 2.91 -9.37
C GLU A 20 -3.84 3.69 -10.02
N VAL A 21 -3.32 4.70 -9.33
CA VAL A 21 -2.17 5.50 -9.80
C VAL A 21 -0.92 4.62 -10.01
N ILE A 22 -0.64 3.68 -9.10
CA ILE A 22 0.46 2.71 -9.28
C ILE A 22 0.20 1.84 -10.51
N THR A 23 -1.03 1.35 -10.67
CA THR A 23 -1.41 0.45 -11.78
C THR A 23 -1.27 1.15 -13.12
N GLU A 24 -1.57 2.44 -13.22
CA GLU A 24 -1.37 3.18 -14.47
C GLU A 24 0.11 3.38 -14.80
N LYS A 25 0.93 3.69 -13.78
CA LYS A 25 2.32 4.14 -13.98
C LYS A 25 3.36 3.02 -13.94
N CYS A 26 3.06 1.91 -13.29
CA CYS A 26 4.03 0.83 -13.10
C CYS A 26 4.12 -0.03 -14.36
N CYS A 27 5.26 -0.09 -15.04
CA CYS A 27 5.45 -0.99 -16.18
C CYS A 27 5.79 -2.43 -15.74
N GLN A 28 6.05 -2.66 -14.45
CA GLN A 28 6.44 -3.97 -13.96
C GLN A 28 5.24 -4.83 -13.56
N GLN A 29 4.93 -5.83 -14.40
CA GLN A 29 3.79 -6.72 -14.20
C GLN A 29 3.82 -7.46 -12.86
N GLN A 30 5.02 -7.84 -12.39
CA GLN A 30 5.22 -8.53 -11.11
C GLN A 30 4.74 -7.70 -9.92
N ILE A 31 4.92 -6.37 -9.94
CA ILE A 31 4.45 -5.48 -8.87
C ILE A 31 2.94 -5.27 -9.02
N LYS A 32 2.46 -5.01 -10.24
CA LYS A 32 1.04 -4.80 -10.55
C LYS A 32 0.15 -5.95 -10.07
N SER A 33 0.56 -7.20 -10.32
CA SER A 33 -0.23 -8.37 -9.93
C SER A 33 -0.37 -8.58 -8.43
N GLN A 34 0.43 -7.87 -7.62
CA GLN A 34 0.42 -7.98 -6.16
C GLN A 34 -0.39 -6.86 -5.50
N LEU A 35 -0.82 -5.83 -6.23
CA LEU A 35 -1.60 -4.73 -5.64
C LEU A 35 -2.99 -5.24 -5.26
N ILE A 36 -3.36 -5.09 -3.99
CA ILE A 36 -4.65 -5.56 -3.45
C ILE A 36 -5.45 -4.41 -2.85
N THR A 37 -6.74 -4.38 -3.16
CA THR A 37 -7.69 -3.55 -2.41
C THR A 37 -7.85 -4.12 -1.00
N PRO A 38 -7.78 -3.29 0.05
CA PRO A 38 -8.05 -3.74 1.41
C PRO A 38 -9.47 -4.30 1.56
N SER A 39 -9.65 -5.20 2.52
CA SER A 39 -10.95 -5.83 2.77
C SER A 39 -12.04 -4.82 3.18
N TRP A 40 -13.29 -5.15 2.84
CA TRP A 40 -14.48 -4.35 3.19
C TRP A 40 -14.78 -4.31 4.70
N ASN A 41 -14.42 -5.36 5.45
CA ASN A 41 -14.59 -5.37 6.92
C ASN A 41 -13.64 -4.37 7.60
N PHE A 42 -12.44 -4.18 7.03
CA PHE A 42 -11.39 -3.26 7.45
C PHE A 42 -11.26 -3.23 8.98
N ASP A 43 -11.14 -4.41 9.58
CA ASP A 43 -10.87 -4.61 11.01
C ASP A 43 -9.35 -4.62 11.27
N LEU A 44 -8.94 -4.62 12.54
CA LEU A 44 -7.54 -4.47 12.92
C LEU A 44 -6.65 -5.55 12.29
N ASP A 45 -7.05 -6.82 12.40
CA ASP A 45 -6.33 -7.94 11.79
C ASP A 45 -6.20 -7.79 10.26
N SER A 46 -7.27 -7.39 9.58
CA SER A 46 -7.23 -7.13 8.15
C SER A 46 -6.32 -5.95 7.80
N VAL A 47 -6.28 -4.89 8.60
CA VAL A 47 -5.39 -3.75 8.38
C VAL A 47 -3.94 -4.20 8.55
N ILE A 48 -3.60 -4.88 9.64
CA ILE A 48 -2.25 -5.38 9.91
C ILE A 48 -1.77 -6.31 8.79
N ALA A 49 -2.62 -7.25 8.35
CA ALA A 49 -2.29 -8.16 7.25
C ALA A 49 -2.04 -7.39 5.94
N THR A 50 -2.86 -6.38 5.65
CA THR A 50 -2.70 -5.54 4.46
C THR A 50 -1.42 -4.69 4.55
N THR A 51 -1.09 -4.14 5.71
CA THR A 51 0.17 -3.42 5.95
C THR A 51 1.37 -4.29 5.62
N LYS A 52 1.47 -5.48 6.21
CA LYS A 52 2.58 -6.42 5.97
C LYS A 52 2.73 -6.79 4.50
N HIS A 53 1.61 -6.94 3.79
CA HIS A 53 1.60 -7.22 2.36
C HIS A 53 2.23 -6.06 1.57
N TYR A 54 1.81 -4.82 1.84
CA TYR A 54 2.39 -3.64 1.17
C TYR A 54 3.86 -3.38 1.57
N GLU A 55 4.27 -3.71 2.80
CA GLU A 55 5.69 -3.66 3.21
C GLU A 55 6.53 -4.64 2.38
N SER A 56 6.02 -5.85 2.16
CA SER A 56 6.68 -6.85 1.29
C SER A 56 6.85 -6.33 -0.13
N ILE A 57 5.81 -5.71 -0.71
CA ILE A 57 5.89 -5.10 -2.04
C ILE A 57 6.94 -3.98 -2.07
N MET A 58 6.96 -3.10 -1.07
CA MET A 58 7.93 -2.01 -0.98
C MET A 58 9.37 -2.54 -0.91
N ASN A 59 9.61 -3.57 -0.09
CA ASN A 59 10.91 -4.23 0.00
C ASN A 59 11.33 -4.88 -1.33
N GLN A 60 10.38 -5.45 -2.07
CA GLN A 60 10.65 -5.99 -3.40
C GLN A 60 11.04 -4.87 -4.39
N VAL A 61 10.31 -3.76 -4.40
CA VAL A 61 10.63 -2.59 -5.24
C VAL A 61 12.03 -2.05 -4.93
N ILE A 62 12.37 -1.91 -3.64
CA ILE A 62 13.69 -1.49 -3.18
C ILE A 62 14.77 -2.46 -3.68
N SER A 63 14.54 -3.77 -3.52
CA SER A 63 15.49 -4.80 -3.96
C SER A 63 15.75 -4.75 -5.47
N LEU A 64 14.70 -4.58 -6.27
CA LEU A 64 14.81 -4.40 -7.72
C LEU A 64 15.63 -3.16 -8.07
N GLN A 65 15.36 -2.01 -7.42
CA GLN A 65 16.14 -0.80 -7.63
C GLN A 65 17.63 -0.99 -7.27
N PHE A 66 17.93 -1.68 -6.17
CA PHE A 66 19.31 -1.98 -5.77
C PHE A 66 20.04 -2.88 -6.77
N ASP A 67 19.40 -3.93 -7.26
CA ASP A 67 19.99 -4.82 -8.26
C ASP A 67 20.23 -4.09 -9.58
N HIS A 68 19.35 -3.16 -9.96
CA HIS A 68 19.55 -2.31 -11.14
C HIS A 68 20.68 -1.30 -11.00
N ALA A 69 20.85 -0.71 -9.82
CA ALA A 69 21.99 0.16 -9.54
C ALA A 69 23.34 -0.57 -9.71
N LYS A 70 23.36 -1.90 -9.51
CA LYS A 70 24.55 -2.74 -9.77
C LYS A 70 24.74 -3.08 -11.25
N SER A 71 23.64 -3.23 -12.02
CA SER A 71 23.68 -3.69 -13.42
C SER A 71 23.69 -2.57 -14.48
N ASN A 72 23.57 -1.29 -14.10
CA ASN A 72 23.48 -0.13 -15.00
C ASN A 72 22.36 -0.24 -16.08
N SER A 73 21.31 -1.03 -15.83
CA SER A 73 20.19 -1.21 -16.77
C SER A 73 19.02 -0.26 -16.47
N ILE A 74 18.77 0.70 -17.36
CA ILE A 74 17.77 1.77 -17.17
C ILE A 74 16.32 1.28 -17.37
N ASN A 75 16.10 0.26 -18.21
CA ASN A 75 14.76 -0.17 -18.64
C ASN A 75 13.91 -0.86 -17.56
N THR A 76 14.47 -1.08 -16.36
CA THR A 76 13.82 -1.81 -15.27
C THR A 76 13.66 -0.98 -14.00
N ILE A 77 14.06 0.30 -14.01
CA ILE A 77 13.92 1.19 -12.85
C ILE A 77 12.42 1.39 -12.56
N VAL A 78 12.00 1.06 -11.34
CA VAL A 78 10.68 1.42 -10.84
C VAL A 78 10.69 2.92 -10.54
N PRO A 79 9.80 3.74 -11.14
CA PRO A 79 9.81 5.19 -10.94
C PRO A 79 9.60 5.60 -9.48
N ASP A 80 10.24 6.68 -9.04
CA ASP A 80 10.08 7.23 -7.67
C ASP A 80 8.62 7.50 -7.30
N GLY A 81 7.79 7.85 -8.30
CA GLY A 81 6.34 8.00 -8.10
C GLY A 81 5.67 6.76 -7.53
N ILE A 82 6.08 5.56 -7.96
CA ILE A 82 5.54 4.29 -7.45
C ILE A 82 5.92 4.10 -5.98
N MET A 83 7.18 4.37 -5.61
CA MET A 83 7.61 4.30 -4.22
C MET A 83 6.83 5.28 -3.33
N ASN A 84 6.58 6.50 -3.81
CA ASN A 84 5.78 7.48 -3.09
C ASN A 84 4.33 7.01 -2.89
N ASN A 85 3.70 6.46 -3.91
CA ASN A 85 2.34 5.92 -3.79
C ASN A 85 2.28 4.71 -2.84
N LEU A 86 3.28 3.81 -2.85
CA LEU A 86 3.38 2.71 -1.89
C LEU A 86 3.55 3.22 -0.46
N ALA A 87 4.42 4.21 -0.26
CA ALA A 87 4.60 4.85 1.04
C ALA A 87 3.31 5.50 1.55
N ASN A 88 2.55 6.17 0.68
CA ASN A 88 1.24 6.73 1.04
C ASN A 88 0.27 5.65 1.54
N ILE A 89 0.21 4.49 0.85
CA ILE A 89 -0.63 3.36 1.26
C ILE A 89 -0.23 2.89 2.66
N LEU A 90 1.08 2.71 2.91
CA LEU A 90 1.58 2.26 4.22
C LEU A 90 1.29 3.27 5.34
N ILE A 91 1.45 4.57 5.08
CA ILE A 91 1.11 5.62 6.05
C ILE A 91 -0.37 5.55 6.42
N ILE A 92 -1.25 5.44 5.43
CA ILE A 92 -2.70 5.37 5.66
C ILE A 92 -3.05 4.12 6.48
N LEU A 93 -2.46 2.97 6.15
CA LEU A 93 -2.72 1.71 6.85
C LEU A 93 -2.22 1.75 8.30
N ASN A 94 -1.04 2.32 8.57
CA ASN A 94 -0.51 2.46 9.92
C ASN A 94 -1.37 3.39 10.79
N ILE A 95 -1.78 4.54 10.24
CA ILE A 95 -2.74 5.43 10.93
C ILE A 95 -4.05 4.70 11.24
N ALA A 96 -4.54 3.87 10.31
CA ALA A 96 -5.76 3.09 10.53
C ALA A 96 -5.57 2.04 11.64
N ALA A 97 -4.42 1.37 11.70
CA ALA A 97 -4.11 0.40 12.75
C ALA A 97 -4.10 1.05 14.14
N GLU A 98 -3.38 2.17 14.30
CA GLU A 98 -3.33 2.93 15.55
C GLU A 98 -4.73 3.37 16.02
N LEU A 99 -5.56 3.84 15.10
CA LEU A 99 -6.94 4.27 15.40
C LEU A 99 -7.85 3.11 15.83
N PHE A 100 -7.58 1.90 15.37
CA PHE A 100 -8.37 0.72 15.73
C PHE A 100 -7.88 0.08 17.02
N GLU A 101 -6.57 0.03 17.27
CA GLU A 101 -6.00 -0.41 18.55
C GLU A 101 -6.50 0.44 19.72
N GLN A 102 -6.57 1.78 19.55
CA GLN A 102 -7.09 2.68 20.58
C GLN A 102 -8.56 2.39 20.94
N ARG A 103 -9.37 1.89 20.00
CA ARG A 103 -10.78 1.57 20.26
C ARG A 103 -11.00 0.22 20.92
N GLU A 104 -10.08 -0.74 20.76
CA GLU A 104 -10.18 -2.02 21.47
C GLU A 104 -9.80 -1.91 22.96
N GLN A 105 -9.14 -0.81 23.33
CA GLN A 105 -8.75 -0.51 24.72
C GLN A 105 -9.81 0.29 25.49
N GLU A 106 -10.86 0.79 24.82
CA GLU A 106 -12.01 1.53 25.40
C GLU A 106 -13.21 0.61 25.67
#